data_AF-A0A4R2RMC3-F1
#
_entry.id   AF-A0A4R2RMC3-F1
#
_cell.length_a   1.000
_cell.length_b   1.000
_cell.length_c   1.000
_cell.angle_alpha   90.00
_cell.angle_beta   90.00
_cell.angle_gamma   90.00
#
_symmetry.space_group_name_H-M   'P 1'
#
loop_
_entity.id
_entity.type
_entity.pdbx_description
1 polymer ?
#
loop_
_entity_poly.entity_id
_entity_poly.type
_entity_poly.pdbx_seq_one_letter_code
_entity_poly.pdbx_strand_id
1 'polypeptide(L)' 'MSSNPASKRVAAAALRLAMSESREEEHQLRRHFGEEGIRTAAVDYGGEFVSAVKKIIERAVVAAKREGVIRDSHPEEGR' A
#
# COMPACT_ATOMS: atom_id res chain seq x y z
N MET A 1 -1.40 -27.08 -0.71
CA MET A 1 -0.85 -25.85 -0.12
C MET A 1 -0.69 -24.82 -1.23
N SER A 2 -1.70 -24.00 -1.46
CA SER A 2 -1.69 -23.02 -2.56
C SER A 2 -0.98 -21.76 -2.09
N SER A 3 0.34 -21.68 -2.27
CA SER A 3 1.06 -20.41 -2.11
C SER A 3 0.61 -19.48 -3.23
N ASN A 4 -0.30 -18.57 -2.95
CA ASN A 4 -0.86 -17.64 -3.94
C ASN A 4 0.26 -16.77 -4.54
N PRO A 5 0.69 -16.98 -5.80
CA PRO A 5 1.80 -16.23 -6.39
C PRO A 5 1.47 -14.73 -6.55
N ALA A 6 0.17 -14.39 -6.55
CA ALA A 6 -0.29 -13.01 -6.56
C ALA A 6 0.14 -12.24 -5.30
N SER A 7 0.05 -12.83 -4.10
CA SER A 7 0.35 -12.14 -2.85
C SER A 7 1.83 -11.77 -2.73
N LYS A 8 2.74 -12.65 -3.15
CA LYS A 8 4.19 -12.36 -3.18
C LYS A 8 4.53 -11.26 -4.18
N ARG A 9 3.90 -11.28 -5.36
CA ARG A 9 4.11 -10.26 -6.40
C ARG A 9 3.61 -8.89 -5.97
N VAL A 10 2.44 -8.82 -5.33
CA VAL A 10 1.89 -7.57 -4.80
C VAL A 10 2.80 -6.99 -3.72
N ALA A 11 3.33 -7.81 -2.80
CA ALA A 11 4.27 -7.36 -1.77
C ALA A 11 5.59 -6.83 -2.38
N ALA A 12 6.14 -7.53 -3.37
CA ALA A 12 7.34 -7.09 -4.07
C ALA A 12 7.10 -5.77 -4.84
N ALA A 13 5.94 -5.61 -5.47
CA ALA A 13 5.55 -4.39 -6.16
C ALA A 13 5.42 -3.20 -5.20
N ALA A 14 4.81 -3.42 -4.03
CA ALA A 14 4.68 -2.39 -3.00
C ALA A 14 6.04 -1.91 -2.47
N LEU A 15 6.97 -2.83 -2.19
CA LEU A 15 8.32 -2.48 -1.75
C LEU A 15 9.10 -1.71 -2.81
N ARG A 16 9.05 -2.15 -4.07
CA ARG A 16 9.69 -1.43 -5.18
C ARG A 16 9.14 -0.02 -5.33
N LEU A 17 7.82 0.13 -5.23
CA LEU A 17 7.18 1.43 -5.32
C LEU A 17 7.54 2.35 -4.15
N ALA A 18 7.67 1.80 -2.93
CA ALA A 18 8.09 2.57 -1.75
C ALA A 18 9.56 3.00 -1.79
N MET A 19 10.39 2.34 -2.60
CA MET A 19 11.82 2.64 -2.77
C MET A 19 12.09 3.56 -3.96
N SER A 20 11.09 4.05 -4.69
CA SER A 20 11.32 4.96 -5.81
C SER A 20 11.94 6.26 -5.32
N GLU A 21 13.00 6.71 -5.98
CA GLU A 21 13.77 7.90 -5.60
C GLU A 21 13.20 9.18 -6.23
N SER A 22 12.28 9.05 -7.20
CA SER A 22 11.67 10.18 -7.92
C SER A 22 10.21 9.94 -8.25
N ARG A 23 9.46 11.04 -8.49
CA ARG A 23 8.07 10.98 -8.96
C ARG A 23 7.96 10.34 -10.34
N GLU A 24 8.97 10.53 -11.18
CA GLU A 24 9.06 9.94 -12.51
C GLU A 24 9.21 8.42 -12.41
N GLU A 25 10.08 7.93 -11.55
CA GLU A 25 10.25 6.49 -11.28
C GLU A 25 9.00 5.88 -10.67
N GLU A 26 8.37 6.55 -9.69
CA GLU A 26 7.10 6.12 -9.11
C GLU A 26 6.03 5.94 -10.21
N HIS A 27 5.89 6.92 -11.10
CA HIS A 27 4.90 6.88 -12.18
C HIS A 27 5.16 5.75 -13.17
N GLN A 28 6.43 5.49 -13.50
CA GLN A 28 6.82 4.36 -14.35
C GLN A 28 6.48 3.03 -13.69
N LEU A 29 6.82 2.85 -12.42
CA LEU A 29 6.50 1.65 -11.65
C LEU A 29 4.99 1.42 -11.56
N ARG A 30 4.20 2.48 -11.34
CA ARG A 30 2.73 2.40 -11.29
C ARG A 30 2.13 1.96 -12.63
N ARG A 31 2.63 2.48 -13.76
CA ARG A 31 2.20 2.02 -15.09
C ARG A 31 2.56 0.57 -15.33
N HIS A 32 3.81 0.20 -15.06
CA HIS A 32 4.31 -1.16 -15.24
C HIS A 32 3.49 -2.17 -14.43
N PHE A 33 3.24 -1.91 -13.14
CA PHE A 33 2.40 -2.80 -12.33
C PHE A 33 0.94 -2.79 -12.76
N GLY A 34 0.42 -1.67 -13.27
CA GLY A 34 -0.91 -1.60 -13.86
C GLY A 34 -1.08 -2.51 -15.06
N GLU A 35 -0.07 -2.59 -15.94
CA GLU A 35 -0.04 -3.53 -17.08
C GLU A 35 0.00 -5.00 -16.61
N GLU A 36 0.62 -5.28 -15.46
CA GLU A 36 0.60 -6.61 -14.81
C GLU A 36 -0.70 -6.91 -14.04
N GLY A 37 -1.68 -6.01 -14.06
CA GLY A 37 -2.95 -6.15 -13.33
C GLY A 37 -2.87 -5.85 -11.84
N ILE A 38 -1.77 -5.26 -11.37
CA ILE A 38 -1.54 -4.88 -9.99
C ILE A 38 -1.84 -3.39 -9.82
N ARG A 39 -2.92 -3.07 -9.12
CA ARG A 39 -3.28 -1.68 -8.78
C ARG A 39 -2.38 -1.18 -7.65
N THR A 40 -1.78 -0.01 -7.85
CA THR A 40 -0.78 0.57 -6.94
C THR A 40 -1.08 2.03 -6.60
N ALA A 41 -0.72 2.44 -5.38
CA ALA A 41 -0.77 3.81 -4.90
C ALA A 41 0.48 4.11 -4.07
N ALA A 42 1.02 5.31 -4.18
CA ALA A 42 2.19 5.79 -3.45
C ALA A 42 1.90 7.17 -2.85
N VAL A 43 2.50 7.43 -1.68
CA VAL A 43 2.29 8.65 -0.88
C VAL A 43 3.61 9.05 -0.23
N ASP A 44 4.05 10.28 -0.46
CA ASP A 44 5.24 10.84 0.17
C ASP A 44 4.90 11.45 1.54
N TYR A 45 5.62 11.07 2.59
CA TYR A 45 5.51 11.69 3.91
C TYR A 45 6.86 12.33 4.29
N GLY A 46 6.94 13.66 4.24
CA GLY A 46 8.06 14.43 4.81
C GLY A 46 7.71 14.94 6.21
N GLY A 47 8.42 14.46 7.24
CA GLY A 47 8.23 14.86 8.65
C GLY A 47 8.74 13.80 9.64
N GLU A 48 8.69 14.08 10.94
CA GLU A 48 9.13 13.14 11.98
C GLU A 48 8.43 11.79 11.86
N PHE A 49 9.18 10.79 11.39
CA PHE A 49 8.75 9.42 11.12
C PHE A 49 7.94 8.81 12.28
N VAL A 50 8.35 9.03 13.53
CA VAL A 50 7.70 8.43 14.71
C VAL A 50 6.32 9.02 15.00
N SER A 51 6.11 10.32 14.80
CA SER A 51 4.81 10.96 15.04
C SER A 51 3.81 10.74 13.90
N ALA A 52 4.30 10.39 12.70
CA ALA A 52 3.50 10.19 11.50
C ALA A 52 2.96 8.76 11.35
N VAL A 53 3.59 7.74 11.95
CA VAL A 53 3.19 6.31 11.80
C VAL A 53 1.72 6.09 12.13
N LYS A 54 1.21 6.70 13.22
CA LYS A 54 -0.21 6.58 13.59
C LYS A 54 -1.14 7.13 12.49
N LYS A 55 -0.80 8.30 11.92
CA LYS A 55 -1.55 8.90 10.82
C LYS A 55 -1.46 8.07 9.53
N ILE A 56 -0.30 7.46 9.26
CA ILE A 56 -0.10 6.59 8.08
C ILE A 56 -0.98 5.35 8.19
N ILE A 57 -0.97 4.67 9.35
CA ILE A 57 -1.81 3.48 9.61
C ILE A 57 -3.30 3.82 9.49
N GLU A 58 -3.75 4.90 10.13
CA GLU A 58 -5.15 5.36 10.04
C GLU A 58 -5.57 5.64 8.60
N ARG A 59 -4.73 6.34 7.82
CA ARG A 59 -5.03 6.66 6.41
C ARG A 59 -5.05 5.40 5.54
N ALA A 60 -4.15 4.45 5.77
CA ALA A 60 -4.13 3.17 5.07
C ALA A 60 -5.39 2.34 5.34
N VAL A 61 -5.83 2.27 6.61
CA VAL A 61 -7.07 1.58 6.99
C VAL A 61 -8.29 2.24 6.37
N VAL A 62 -8.39 3.57 6.40
CA VAL A 62 -9.50 4.32 5.79
C VAL A 62 -9.54 4.13 4.28
N ALA A 63 -8.39 4.20 3.59
CA ALA A 63 -8.31 3.96 2.15
C ALA A 63 -8.69 2.51 1.80
N ALA A 64 -8.20 1.53 2.57
CA ALA A 64 -8.52 0.12 2.36
C ALA A 64 -10.02 -0.19 2.56
N LYS A 65 -10.67 0.47 3.53
CA LYS A 65 -12.14 0.39 3.70
C LYS A 65 -12.88 1.04 2.54
N ARG A 66 -12.48 2.24 2.12
CA ARG A 66 -13.11 2.99 1.02
C ARG A 66 -13.05 2.23 -0.31
N GLU A 67 -11.92 1.58 -0.58
CA GLU A 67 -11.71 0.80 -1.80
C GLU A 67 -12.27 -0.63 -1.70
N GLY A 68 -12.91 -0.99 -0.57
CA GLY A 68 -13.54 -2.30 -0.35
C GLY A 68 -12.54 -3.46 -0.21
N VAL A 69 -11.27 -3.16 0.08
CA VAL A 69 -10.20 -4.15 0.27
C VAL A 69 -10.35 -4.87 1.61
N ILE A 70 -10.83 -4.16 2.64
CA ILE A 70 -11.18 -4.72 3.95
C ILE A 70 -12.64 -4.42 4.29
N ARG A 71 -13.33 -5.36 4.95
CA ARG A 71 -14.72 -5.18 5.41
C ARG A 71 -14.76 -4.27 6.63
N ASP A 72 -15.87 -3.55 6.82
CA ASP A 72 -16.14 -2.74 8.00
C ASP A 72 -16.56 -3.64 9.19
N SER A 73 -15.65 -4.51 9.60
CA SER A 73 -15.88 -5.43 10.72
C SER A 73 -15.32 -4.82 12.00
N HIS A 74 -16.18 -4.09 12.73
CA HIS A 74 -16.05 -3.91 14.18
C HIS A 74 -16.23 -5.30 14.80
N PRO A 75 -15.16 -6.03 15.20
CA PRO A 75 -14.76 -6.03 16.61
C PRO A 75 -13.30 -6.50 16.84
N GLU A 76 -12.29 -5.67 16.55
CA GLU A 76 -10.93 -5.90 17.09
C GLU A 76 -10.29 -4.56 17.51
N GLU A 77 -11.05 -3.76 18.28
CA GLU A 77 -10.46 -2.83 19.25
C GLU A 77 -9.81 -3.67 20.37
N GLY A 78 -8.67 -4.27 20.05
CA GLY A 78 -7.88 -5.08 20.98
C GLY A 78 -7.17 -4.21 22.00
N ARG A 79 -7.51 -4.43 23.27
CA ARG A 79 -6.60 -4.22 24.41
C ARG A 79 -5.31 -5.01 24.26
#